data_AF-A0A7K1DIM5-F1
#
_entry.id   AF-A0A7K1DIM5-F1
#
_cell.length_a   1.000
_cell.length_b   1.000
_cell.length_c   1.000
_cell.angle_alpha   90.00
_cell.angle_beta   90.00
_cell.angle_gamma   90.00
#
_symmetry.space_group_name_H-M   'P 1'
#
loop_
_entity.id
_entity.type
_entity.pdbx_description
1 polymer ?
#
loop_
_entity_poly.entity_id
_entity_poly.type
_entity_poly.pdbx_seq_one_letter_code
_entity_poly.pdbx_strand_id
1 'polypeptide(L)'
;YPYKPQVPLTILINPVITPLDDDMFENNEGCLSVPGFRGNVWRYTSIRVEAFDRNGNKIDEIIRGMTACTYQHEVDHLDGLLFMDKVKDTSTFATWDSFDKYKHHDFVVRVKELVAKFGS
;
A
#
# COMPACT_ATOMS: atom_id res chain seq x y z
N TYR A 1 -7.64 3.66 10.61
CA TYR A 1 -7.64 4.51 9.42
C TYR A 1 -9.05 4.65 8.86
N PRO A 2 -9.84 5.64 9.31
CA PRO A 2 -11.23 5.80 8.86
C PRO A 2 -11.35 6.14 7.36
N TYR A 3 -10.24 6.50 6.72
CA TYR A 3 -10.15 6.82 5.30
C TYR A 3 -9.76 5.63 4.41
N LYS A 4 -9.31 4.50 4.98
CA LYS A 4 -9.00 3.31 4.18
C LYS A 4 -10.29 2.54 3.90
N PRO A 5 -10.54 2.09 2.66
CA PRO A 5 -11.65 1.20 2.37
C PRO A 5 -11.51 -0.11 3.15
N GLN A 6 -12.63 -0.78 3.43
CA GLN A 6 -12.55 -2.14 3.93
C GLN A 6 -12.00 -3.04 2.84
N VAL A 7 -10.85 -3.66 3.10
CA VAL A 7 -10.31 -4.71 2.25
C VAL A 7 -10.89 -6.03 2.77
N PRO A 8 -11.68 -6.78 1.98
CA PRO A 8 -12.18 -8.08 2.39
C PRO A 8 -11.02 -9.05 2.65
N LEU A 9 -11.27 -10.13 3.39
CA LEU A 9 -10.26 -11.17 3.56
C LEU A 9 -9.90 -11.74 2.18
N THR A 10 -8.68 -11.46 1.75
CA THR A 10 -8.13 -11.95 0.48
C THR A 10 -6.93 -12.83 0.77
N ILE A 11 -6.91 -14.03 0.18
CA ILE A 11 -5.79 -14.98 0.29
C ILE A 11 -5.19 -15.10 -1.10
N LEU A 12 -3.90 -14.75 -1.21
CA LEU A 12 -3.14 -14.82 -2.45
C LEU A 12 -1.97 -15.78 -2.24
N ILE A 13 -1.94 -16.84 -3.04
CA ILE A 13 -0.84 -17.79 -3.10
C ILE A 13 -0.09 -17.54 -4.40
N ASN A 14 1.24 -17.42 -4.30
CA ASN A 14 2.15 -17.09 -5.42
C ASN A 14 1.72 -15.84 -6.21
N PRO A 15 1.47 -14.70 -5.55
CA PRO A 15 1.04 -13.49 -6.24
C PRO A 15 2.15 -12.93 -7.14
N VAL A 16 1.74 -12.43 -8.30
CA VAL A 16 2.54 -11.63 -9.22
C VAL A 16 1.82 -10.30 -9.41
N ILE A 17 2.53 -9.19 -9.17
CA ILE A 17 2.02 -7.83 -9.33
C ILE A 17 2.69 -7.19 -10.55
N THR A 18 1.88 -6.70 -11.49
CA THR A 18 2.34 -5.95 -12.66
C THR A 18 1.71 -4.55 -12.68
N PRO A 19 2.50 -3.45 -12.65
CA PRO A 19 1.99 -2.11 -12.86
C PRO A 19 1.30 -1.98 -14.22
N LEU A 20 0.16 -1.29 -14.27
CA LEU A 20 -0.58 -1.07 -15.52
C LEU A 20 -0.25 0.27 -16.19
N ASP A 21 0.26 1.21 -15.41
CA ASP A 21 0.63 2.56 -15.80
C ASP A 21 1.71 3.11 -14.83
N ASP A 22 2.20 4.31 -15.11
CA ASP A 22 3.21 5.00 -14.30
C ASP A 22 2.58 5.91 -13.21
N ASP A 23 1.25 5.91 -13.04
CA ASP A 23 0.59 6.73 -12.02
C ASP A 23 0.95 6.17 -10.63
N MET A 24 1.68 6.96 -9.84
CA MET A 24 2.10 6.58 -8.49
C MET A 24 1.50 7.49 -7.41
N PHE A 25 1.35 6.94 -6.21
CA PHE A 25 0.95 7.65 -5.00
C PHE A 25 2.04 7.50 -3.93
N GLU A 26 2.37 8.62 -3.27
CA GLU A 26 3.28 8.63 -2.13
C GLU A 26 2.52 8.23 -0.86
N ASN A 27 2.53 6.94 -0.56
CA ASN A 27 1.84 6.37 0.57
C ASN A 27 2.69 6.47 1.84
N ASN A 28 2.09 6.94 2.94
CA ASN A 28 2.75 6.92 4.23
C ASN A 28 2.52 5.56 4.92
N GLU A 29 3.49 4.67 4.76
CA GLU A 29 3.45 3.28 5.19
C GLU A 29 3.88 3.11 6.63
N GLY A 30 3.35 2.07 7.26
CA GLY A 30 3.87 1.47 8.48
C GLY A 30 3.67 -0.04 8.38
N CYS A 31 4.38 -0.81 9.21
CA CYS A 31 4.33 -2.27 9.16
C CYS A 31 4.22 -2.84 10.57
N LEU A 32 3.46 -3.92 10.76
CA LEU A 32 3.38 -4.61 12.04
C LEU A 32 4.73 -5.22 12.46
N SER A 33 5.58 -5.58 11.49
CA SER A 33 6.95 -6.04 11.71
C SER A 33 7.91 -4.92 12.14
N VAL A 34 7.50 -3.65 12.04
CA VAL A 34 8.30 -2.47 12.40
C VAL A 34 7.43 -1.51 13.22
N PRO A 35 7.13 -1.88 14.48
CA PRO A 35 6.13 -1.18 15.27
C PRO A 35 6.55 0.26 15.57
N GLY A 36 5.60 1.19 15.48
CA GLY A 36 5.76 2.58 15.87
C GLY A 36 6.42 3.49 14.84
N PHE A 37 6.91 2.97 13.71
CA PHE A 37 7.56 3.76 12.66
C PHE A 37 6.72 3.86 11.40
N ARG A 38 6.93 4.98 10.68
CA ARG A 38 6.35 5.24 9.36
C ARG A 38 7.35 5.88 8.42
N GLY A 39 7.09 5.80 7.12
CA GLY A 39 7.87 6.47 6.08
C GLY A 39 7.08 6.58 4.77
N ASN A 40 7.47 7.51 3.91
CA ASN A 40 6.82 7.69 2.61
C ASN A 40 7.41 6.74 1.58
N VAL A 41 6.54 6.00 0.90
CA VAL A 41 6.90 5.04 -0.16
C VAL A 41 6.02 5.31 -1.38
N TRP A 42 6.66 5.41 -2.55
CA TRP A 42 5.93 5.52 -3.82
C TRP A 42 5.42 4.15 -4.25
N ARG A 43 4.12 4.05 -4.52
CA ARG A 43 3.45 2.83 -4.99
C ARG A 43 2.67 3.10 -6.26
N TYR A 44 2.61 2.14 -7.16
CA TYR A 44 1.74 2.22 -8.33
C TYR A 44 0.27 2.24 -7.89
N THR A 45 -0.52 3.12 -8.47
CA THR A 45 -1.94 3.26 -8.13
C THR A 45 -2.83 2.28 -8.86
N SER A 46 -2.31 1.61 -9.89
CA SER A 46 -3.02 0.63 -10.71
C SER A 46 -2.13 -0.57 -11.01
N ILE A 47 -2.54 -1.75 -10.58
CA ILE A 47 -1.79 -2.99 -10.75
C ILE A 47 -2.71 -4.11 -11.22
N ARG A 48 -2.16 -5.04 -12.02
CA ARG A 48 -2.74 -6.37 -12.23
C ARG A 48 -2.15 -7.33 -11.21
N VAL A 49 -3.01 -8.13 -10.59
CA VAL A 49 -2.64 -9.14 -9.61
C VAL A 49 -3.04 -10.50 -10.15
N GLU A 50 -2.04 -11.34 -10.39
CA GLU A 50 -2.21 -12.74 -10.77
C GLU A 50 -1.80 -13.63 -9.60
N ALA A 51 -2.65 -14.55 -9.17
CA ALA A 51 -2.39 -15.41 -8.01
C ALA A 51 -3.26 -16.69 -8.03
N PHE A 52 -3.19 -17.47 -6.97
CA PHE A 52 -4.16 -18.51 -6.64
C PHE A 52 -4.87 -18.21 -5.33
N ASP A 53 -6.15 -18.55 -5.24
CA ASP A 53 -6.89 -18.52 -3.98
C ASP A 53 -6.54 -19.74 -3.09
N ARG A 54 -7.11 -19.79 -1.89
CA ARG A 54 -6.91 -20.90 -0.93
C ARG A 54 -7.37 -22.27 -1.42
N ASN A 55 -8.15 -22.34 -2.49
CA ASN A 55 -8.68 -23.56 -3.10
C ASN A 55 -7.93 -23.93 -4.39
N GLY A 56 -6.93 -23.14 -4.79
CA GLY A 56 -6.19 -23.34 -6.03
C GLY A 56 -6.86 -22.76 -7.27
N ASN A 57 -7.92 -21.96 -7.14
CA ASN A 57 -8.52 -21.24 -8.27
C ASN A 57 -7.64 -20.07 -8.66
N LYS A 58 -7.54 -19.79 -9.96
CA LYS A 58 -6.79 -18.63 -10.47
C LYS A 58 -7.49 -17.32 -10.10
N ILE A 59 -6.68 -16.33 -9.69
CA ILE A 59 -7.05 -14.93 -9.52
C ILE A 59 -6.31 -14.13 -10.60
N ASP A 60 -7.02 -13.24 -11.28
CA ASP A 60 -6.49 -12.31 -12.26
C ASP A 60 -7.35 -11.05 -12.25
N GLU A 61 -6.95 -10.07 -11.44
CA GLU A 61 -7.76 -8.89 -11.14
C GLU A 61 -6.95 -7.60 -11.26
N ILE A 62 -7.65 -6.50 -11.57
CA ILE A 62 -7.06 -5.15 -11.55
C ILE A 62 -7.40 -4.50 -10.21
N ILE A 63 -6.38 -4.18 -9.44
CA ILE A 63 -6.49 -3.51 -8.16
C ILE A 63 -5.99 -2.07 -8.30
N ARG A 64 -6.71 -1.11 -7.72
CA ARG A 64 -6.39 0.32 -7.81
C ARG A 64 -6.34 1.00 -6.44
N GLY A 65 -5.94 2.27 -6.42
CA GLY A 65 -6.04 3.16 -5.25
C GLY A 65 -5.18 2.73 -4.05
N MET A 66 -5.65 2.99 -2.84
CA MET A 66 -4.93 2.58 -1.62
C MET A 66 -4.81 1.07 -1.47
N THR A 67 -5.75 0.31 -2.03
CA THR A 67 -5.71 -1.16 -2.00
C THR A 67 -4.52 -1.66 -2.81
N ALA A 68 -4.23 -1.06 -3.98
CA ALA A 68 -3.03 -1.40 -4.77
C ALA A 68 -1.74 -1.15 -3.99
N CYS A 69 -1.66 -0.07 -3.21
CA CYS A 69 -0.52 0.22 -2.34
C CYS A 69 -0.35 -0.87 -1.27
N THR A 70 -1.45 -1.35 -0.70
CA THR A 70 -1.44 -2.41 0.33
C THR A 70 -0.96 -3.74 -0.27
N TYR A 71 -1.45 -4.12 -1.46
CA TYR A 71 -1.01 -5.34 -2.13
C TYR A 71 0.50 -5.33 -2.42
N GLN A 72 1.03 -4.22 -2.92
CA GLN A 72 2.47 -4.07 -3.14
C GLN A 72 3.27 -4.17 -1.83
N HIS A 73 2.76 -3.62 -0.71
CA HIS A 73 3.39 -3.78 0.60
C HIS A 73 3.43 -5.24 1.05
N GLU A 74 2.30 -5.95 0.96
CA GLU A 74 2.23 -7.34 1.43
C GLU A 74 3.06 -8.28 0.54
N VAL A 75 3.12 -8.03 -0.77
CA VAL A 75 3.94 -8.83 -1.71
C VAL A 75 5.43 -8.58 -1.51
N ASP A 76 5.84 -7.35 -1.15
CA ASP A 76 7.25 -7.07 -0.83
C ASP A 76 7.79 -7.97 0.29
N HIS A 77 6.97 -8.34 1.28
CA HIS A 77 7.37 -9.27 2.34
C HIS A 77 7.71 -10.67 1.81
N LEU A 78 7.10 -11.10 0.70
CA LEU A 78 7.40 -12.38 0.07
C LEU A 78 8.79 -12.38 -0.58
N ASP A 79 9.28 -11.20 -0.96
CA ASP A 79 10.63 -10.97 -1.46
C ASP A 79 11.62 -10.60 -0.34
N GLY A 80 11.19 -10.64 0.93
CA GLY A 80 12.01 -10.29 2.08
C GLY A 80 12.29 -8.79 2.24
N LEU A 81 11.47 -7.94 1.62
CA LEU A 81 11.58 -6.48 1.67
C LEU A 81 10.61 -5.88 2.69
N LEU A 82 11.06 -4.87 3.42
CA LEU A 82 10.24 -4.02 4.27
C LEU A 82 9.99 -2.68 3.57
N PHE A 83 8.96 -1.95 4.00
CA PHE A 83 8.70 -0.61 3.46
C PHE A 83 9.90 0.33 3.62
N MET A 84 10.71 0.14 4.69
CA MET A 84 11.90 0.94 4.97
C MET A 84 12.93 0.83 3.83
N ASP A 85 13.04 -0.33 3.19
CA ASP A 85 13.95 -0.56 2.07
C ASP A 85 13.54 0.22 0.81
N LYS A 86 12.29 0.69 0.74
CA LYS A 86 11.73 1.45 -0.38
C LYS A 86 11.55 2.95 -0.09
N VAL A 87 11.85 3.41 1.12
CA VAL A 87 11.83 4.85 1.45
C VAL A 87 13.01 5.52 0.74
N LYS A 88 12.72 6.38 -0.23
CA LYS A 88 13.75 7.14 -0.97
C LYS A 88 14.23 8.39 -0.22
N ASP A 89 13.32 9.05 0.48
CA ASP A 89 13.63 10.22 1.30
C ASP A 89 13.55 9.85 2.78
N THR A 90 14.71 9.64 3.40
CA THR A 90 14.81 9.26 4.80
C THR A 90 14.33 10.35 5.76
N SER A 91 14.20 11.60 5.30
CA SER A 91 13.62 12.68 6.13
C SER A 91 12.13 12.47 6.42
N THR A 92 11.48 11.58 5.66
CA THR A 92 10.07 11.21 5.87
C THR A 92 9.88 10.19 6.99
N PHE A 93 10.96 9.59 7.51
CA PHE A 93 10.87 8.67 8.64
C PHE A 93 10.40 9.41 9.90
N ALA A 94 9.34 8.88 10.50
CA ALA A 94 8.77 9.43 11.71
C ALA A 94 8.19 8.32 12.58
N THR A 95 8.12 8.58 13.88
CA THR A 95 7.25 7.78 14.75
C THR A 95 5.79 8.04 14.42
N TRP A 96 4.90 7.10 14.76
CA TRP A 96 3.46 7.29 14.63
C TRP A 96 3.00 8.61 15.26
N ASP A 97 3.44 8.90 16.48
CA ASP A 97 3.06 10.11 17.21
C ASP A 97 3.47 11.40 16.49
N SER A 98 4.67 11.41 15.92
CA SER A 98 5.17 12.57 15.14
C SER A 98 4.38 12.72 13.85
N PHE A 99 4.11 11.62 13.15
CA PHE A 99 3.31 11.64 11.93
C PHE A 99 1.88 12.13 12.21
N ASP A 100 1.22 11.59 13.24
CA ASP A 100 -0.15 11.95 13.61
C ASP A 100 -0.27 13.44 13.95
N LYS A 101 0.70 13.98 14.69
CA LYS A 101 0.70 15.38 15.11
C LYS A 101 0.97 16.36 13.97
N TYR A 102 1.86 16.02 13.04
CA TYR A 102 2.43 17.01 12.11
C TYR A 102 2.13 16.78 10.63
N LYS A 103 1.77 15.56 10.22
CA LYS A 103 1.69 15.17 8.79
C LYS A 103 0.40 14.44 8.42
N HIS A 104 -0.31 13.90 9.39
CA HIS A 104 -1.48 13.05 9.15
C HIS A 104 -2.63 13.78 8.46
N HIS A 105 -2.88 15.05 8.80
CA HIS A 105 -3.93 15.83 8.14
C HIS A 105 -3.70 15.94 6.62
N ASP A 106 -2.52 16.40 6.20
CA ASP A 106 -2.16 16.57 4.79
C ASP A 106 -2.16 15.22 4.05
N PHE A 107 -1.71 14.15 4.70
CA PHE A 107 -1.79 12.81 4.14
C PHE A 107 -3.24 12.39 3.88
N VAL A 108 -4.15 12.61 4.83
CA VAL A 108 -5.57 12.27 4.68
C VAL A 108 -6.24 13.04 3.54
N VAL A 109 -5.87 14.31 3.33
CA VAL A 109 -6.38 15.10 2.20
C VAL A 109 -6.00 14.44 0.87
N ARG A 110 -4.72 14.09 0.69
CA ARG A 110 -4.23 13.39 -0.52
C ARG A 110 -4.88 12.02 -0.71
N VAL A 111 -5.10 11.25 0.37
CA VAL A 111 -5.79 9.95 0.29
C VAL A 111 -7.25 10.12 -0.12
N LYS A 112 -7.95 11.15 0.37
CA LYS A 112 -9.34 11.40 -0.03
C LYS A 112 -9.47 11.68 -1.54
N GLU A 113 -8.52 12.39 -2.11
CA GLU A 113 -8.46 12.63 -3.56
C GLU A 113 -8.23 11.32 -4.33
N LEU A 114 -7.34 10.45 -3.83
CA LEU A 114 -7.09 9.13 -4.42
C LEU A 114 -8.34 8.23 -4.35
N VAL A 115 -8.99 8.18 -3.18
CA VAL A 115 -10.24 7.43 -2.96
C VAL A 115 -11.36 7.97 -3.86
N ALA A 116 -11.45 9.29 -4.07
CA ALA A 116 -12.42 9.85 -5.00
C ALA A 116 -12.15 9.44 -6.46
N LYS A 117 -10.88 9.26 -6.85
CA LYS A 117 -10.47 8.80 -8.20
C LYS A 117 -10.73 7.31 -8.41
N PHE A 118 -10.43 6.46 -7.44
CA PHE A 118 -10.41 4.99 -7.62
C PHE A 118 -11.42 4.20 -6.79
N GLY A 119 -12.20 4.87 -5.94
CA GLY A 119 -13.09 4.22 -4.96
C GLY A 119 -12.36 3.52 -3.81
N SER A 120 -11.02 3.60 -3.78
CA SER A 120 -10.16 2.98 -2.77
C SER A 120 -8.90 3.79 -2.50
#